data_AF-A0A6G0RIE0-F1
#
_entry.id   AF-A0A6G0RIE0-F1
#
_cell.length_a   1.000
_cell.length_b   1.000
_cell.length_c   1.000
_cell.angle_alpha   90.00
_cell.angle_beta   90.00
_cell.angle_gamma   90.00
#
_symmetry.space_group_name_H-M   'P 1'
#
loop_
_entity.id
_entity.type
_entity.pdbx_description
1 polymer ?
#
loop_
_entity_poly.entity_id
_entity_poly.type
_entity_poly.pdbx_seq_one_letter_code
_entity_poly.pdbx_strand_id
1 'polypeptide(L)'
;MFSGNAITGEVQAAVTRSIRLTLEPRVFEHVSYYILKQDAASVSDDMLVAEMKREVGTMVNDRLPDITQFFGRELQIDLSNVDVKARIAAYL
;
A
#
# COMPACT_ATOMS: atom_id res chain seq x y z
N MET A 1 -3.67 26.56 -11.40
CA MET A 1 -4.06 26.02 -12.71
C MET A 1 -3.29 24.74 -12.94
N PHE A 2 -3.94 23.59 -12.81
CA PHE A 2 -3.42 22.32 -13.32
C PHE A 2 -4.39 21.88 -14.41
N SER A 3 -3.92 22.05 -15.65
CA SER A 3 -4.60 21.65 -16.87
C SER A 3 -4.10 20.26 -17.25
N GLY A 4 -5.02 19.38 -17.63
CA GLY A 4 -4.71 18.13 -18.33
C GLY A 4 -5.14 16.87 -17.59
N ASN A 5 -6.42 16.50 -17.70
CA ASN A 5 -6.91 15.12 -17.90
C ASN A 5 -8.46 15.08 -18.02
N ALA A 6 -9.06 16.02 -18.75
CA ALA A 6 -10.50 16.05 -19.04
C ALA A 6 -10.83 15.52 -20.44
N ILE A 7 -10.06 14.54 -20.96
CA ILE A 7 -10.29 13.97 -22.31
C ILE A 7 -10.31 12.44 -22.24
N THR A 8 -11.24 11.93 -21.46
CA THR A 8 -12.08 10.76 -21.78
C THR A 8 -13.10 10.73 -20.67
N GLY A 9 -14.35 11.07 -20.98
CA GLY A 9 -15.49 10.97 -20.06
C GLY A 9 -15.83 9.52 -19.73
N GLU A 10 -14.84 8.69 -19.40
CA GLU A 10 -15.08 7.44 -18.72
C GLU A 10 -15.60 7.80 -17.35
N VAL A 11 -16.91 7.58 -17.19
CA VAL A 11 -17.60 7.67 -15.91
C VAL A 11 -16.72 6.94 -14.90
N GLN A 12 -16.22 7.62 -13.87
CA GLN A 12 -15.30 7.01 -12.90
C GLN A 12 -15.90 5.72 -12.33
N ALA A 13 -17.23 5.67 -12.16
CA ALA A 13 -17.98 4.48 -11.78
C ALA A 13 -18.00 3.33 -12.82
N ALA A 14 -17.79 3.60 -14.11
CA ALA A 14 -17.66 2.59 -15.16
C ALA A 14 -16.27 1.92 -15.16
N VAL A 15 -15.27 2.52 -14.52
CA VAL A 15 -13.89 2.01 -14.41
C VAL A 15 -13.63 1.38 -13.03
N THR A 16 -14.47 1.64 -12.03
CA THR A 16 -14.34 1.03 -10.70
C THR A 16 -14.86 -0.40 -10.70
N ARG A 17 -13.97 -1.38 -10.81
CA ARG A 17 -14.31 -2.78 -10.54
C ARG A 17 -14.46 -2.97 -9.03
N SER A 18 -15.59 -3.55 -8.60
CA SER A 18 -15.81 -3.82 -7.17
C SER A 18 -14.70 -4.69 -6.61
N ILE A 19 -14.19 -4.31 -5.43
CA ILE A 19 -13.08 -5.01 -4.77
C ILE A 19 -13.50 -6.45 -4.44
N ARG A 20 -14.76 -6.65 -4.06
CA ARG A 20 -15.35 -7.99 -3.86
C ARG A 20 -15.13 -8.92 -5.06
N LEU A 21 -15.19 -8.38 -6.28
CA LEU A 21 -15.03 -9.15 -7.53
C LEU A 21 -13.57 -9.36 -7.95
N THR A 22 -12.61 -8.86 -7.15
CA THR A 22 -11.17 -9.03 -7.38
C THR A 22 -10.53 -10.00 -6.40
N LEU A 23 -11.18 -10.25 -5.27
CA LEU A 23 -10.73 -11.20 -4.26
C LEU A 23 -11.09 -12.63 -4.69
N GLU A 24 -10.17 -13.56 -4.45
CA GLU A 24 -10.50 -14.98 -4.54
C GLU A 24 -11.65 -15.32 -3.57
N PRO A 25 -12.65 -16.12 -3.96
CA PRO A 25 -13.84 -16.37 -3.14
C PRO A 25 -13.52 -16.85 -1.72
N ARG A 26 -12.52 -17.73 -1.57
CA ARG A 26 -12.07 -18.25 -0.26
C ARG A 26 -11.47 -17.15 0.61
N VAL A 27 -10.73 -16.22 0.01
CA VAL A 27 -10.16 -15.06 0.71
C VAL A 27 -11.28 -14.12 1.12
N PHE A 28 -12.25 -13.87 0.24
CA PHE A 28 -13.39 -13.00 0.55
C PHE A 28 -14.27 -13.56 1.68
N GLU A 29 -14.59 -14.86 1.66
CA GLU A 29 -15.30 -15.52 2.77
C GLU A 29 -14.52 -15.41 4.08
N HIS A 30 -13.22 -15.67 4.05
CA HIS A 30 -12.39 -15.56 5.24
C HIS A 30 -12.38 -14.14 5.83
N VAL A 31 -12.16 -13.14 4.98
CA VAL A 31 -12.17 -11.72 5.39
C VAL A 31 -13.54 -11.33 5.95
N SER A 32 -14.62 -11.75 5.30
CA SER A 32 -15.99 -11.42 5.73
C SER A 32 -16.30 -12.01 7.11
N TYR A 33 -16.12 -13.33 7.26
CA TYR A 33 -16.53 -14.04 8.47
C TYR A 33 -15.57 -13.88 9.64
N TYR A 34 -14.26 -14.01 9.40
CA TYR A 34 -13.30 -14.07 10.50
C TYR A 34 -12.73 -12.70 10.86
N ILE A 35 -12.50 -11.84 9.87
CA ILE A 35 -11.88 -10.53 10.10
C ILE A 35 -12.97 -9.49 10.41
N LEU A 36 -13.90 -9.30 9.48
CA LEU A 36 -14.96 -8.29 9.61
C LEU A 36 -16.11 -8.74 10.53
N LYS A 37 -16.25 -10.06 10.77
CA LYS A 37 -17.34 -10.65 11.57
C LYS A 37 -18.73 -10.25 11.05
N GLN A 38 -18.87 -10.24 9.73
CA GLN A 38 -20.08 -9.87 9.01
C GLN A 38 -20.48 -11.00 8.07
N ASP A 39 -21.75 -11.04 7.69
CA ASP A 39 -22.18 -11.92 6.62
C ASP A 39 -21.59 -11.44 5.29
N ALA A 40 -21.18 -12.38 4.43
CA ALA A 40 -20.59 -12.04 3.15
C ALA A 40 -21.49 -11.13 2.31
N ALA A 41 -22.83 -11.22 2.42
CA ALA A 41 -23.77 -10.37 1.69
C ALA A 41 -23.76 -8.91 2.16
N SER A 42 -23.48 -8.64 3.45
CA SER A 42 -23.49 -7.29 4.04
C SER A 42 -22.16 -6.53 3.88
N VAL A 43 -21.08 -7.20 3.46
CA VAL A 43 -19.77 -6.57 3.29
C VAL A 43 -19.74 -5.65 2.07
N SER A 44 -19.46 -4.36 2.28
CA SER A 44 -19.28 -3.37 1.20
C SER A 44 -17.80 -3.21 0.83
N ASP A 45 -17.54 -2.62 -0.35
CA ASP A 45 -16.17 -2.29 -0.76
C ASP A 45 -15.50 -1.31 0.20
N ASP A 46 -16.23 -0.37 0.79
CA ASP A 46 -15.68 0.58 1.77
C ASP A 46 -15.16 -0.14 3.03
N MET A 47 -15.86 -1.18 3.47
CA MET A 47 -15.42 -2.00 4.62
C MET A 47 -14.13 -2.75 4.29
N LEU A 48 -14.02 -3.28 3.07
CA LEU A 48 -12.79 -3.94 2.61
C LEU A 48 -11.62 -2.95 2.52
N VAL A 49 -11.84 -1.75 1.99
CA VAL A 49 -10.81 -0.70 1.92
C VAL A 49 -10.36 -0.27 3.32
N ALA A 50 -11.31 -0.07 4.23
CA ALA A 50 -11.00 0.31 5.61
C ALA A 50 -10.13 -0.75 6.30
N GLU A 51 -10.48 -2.03 6.13
CA GLU A 51 -9.74 -3.14 6.74
C GLU A 51 -8.35 -3.32 6.12
N MET A 52 -8.22 -3.21 4.79
CA MET A 52 -6.91 -3.23 4.12
C MET A 52 -6.01 -2.11 4.64
N LYS A 53 -6.55 -0.90 4.81
CA LYS A 53 -5.79 0.23 5.39
C LYS A 53 -5.40 -0.01 6.84
N ARG A 54 -6.28 -0.62 7.64
CA ARG A 54 -5.99 -0.99 9.03
C ARG A 54 -4.84 -1.98 9.09
N GLU A 55 -4.92 -3.06 8.31
CA GLU A 55 -3.91 -4.13 8.30
C GLU A 55 -2.55 -3.61 7.80
N VAL A 56 -2.53 -2.82 6.72
CA VAL A 56 -1.30 -2.17 6.25
C VAL A 56 -0.76 -1.19 7.30
N GLY A 57 -1.63 -0.40 7.95
CA GLY A 57 -1.23 0.51 9.01
C GLY A 57 -0.60 -0.20 10.21
N THR A 58 -1.19 -1.31 10.66
CA THR A 58 -0.63 -2.16 11.72
C THR A 58 0.72 -2.75 11.29
N MET A 59 0.82 -3.28 10.07
CA MET A 59 2.09 -3.82 9.55
C MET A 59 3.19 -2.75 9.48
N VAL A 60 2.88 -1.55 9.00
CA VAL A 60 3.83 -0.44 8.90
C VAL A 60 4.31 0.01 10.28
N ASN A 61 3.41 0.12 11.25
CA ASN A 61 3.76 0.61 12.59
C ASN A 61 4.48 -0.44 13.45
N ASP A 62 4.18 -1.73 13.27
CA ASP A 62 4.72 -2.79 14.13
C ASP A 62 5.94 -3.51 13.54
N ARG A 63 6.13 -3.49 12.21
CA ARG A 63 7.18 -4.29 11.54
C ARG A 63 8.15 -3.51 10.68
N LEU A 64 7.77 -2.37 10.13
CA LEU A 64 8.72 -1.53 9.42
C LEU A 64 9.35 -0.59 10.44
N PRO A 65 10.65 -0.74 10.79
CA PRO A 65 11.32 0.35 11.49
C PRO A 65 11.16 1.59 10.62
N ASP A 66 10.99 2.77 11.23
CA ASP A 66 10.99 4.04 10.50
C ASP A 66 12.20 4.02 9.56
N ILE A 67 11.94 3.84 8.26
CA ILE A 67 12.98 3.51 7.28
C ILE A 67 13.96 4.69 7.19
N THR A 68 13.45 5.90 7.38
CA THR A 68 14.24 7.13 7.42
C THR A 68 15.15 7.13 8.64
N GLN A 69 14.61 6.80 9.82
CA GLN A 69 15.40 6.70 11.04
C GLN A 69 16.40 5.54 10.98
N PHE A 70 16.01 4.41 10.41
CA PHE A 70 16.84 3.24 10.23
C PHE A 70 18.03 3.56 9.33
N PHE A 71 17.82 4.15 8.16
CA PHE A 71 18.93 4.62 7.32
C PHE A 71 19.73 5.73 8.00
N GLY A 72 19.11 6.65 8.73
CA GLY A 72 19.82 7.67 9.50
C GLY A 72 20.78 7.09 10.56
N ARG A 73 20.49 5.90 11.10
CA ARG A 73 21.35 5.22 12.07
C ARG A 73 22.35 4.24 11.43
N GLU A 74 21.88 3.44 10.48
CA GLU A 74 22.59 2.26 9.99
C GLU A 74 23.30 2.48 8.65
N LEU A 75 22.97 3.55 7.91
CA LEU A 75 23.63 3.84 6.63
C LEU A 75 25.05 4.34 6.88
N GLN A 76 26.02 3.45 6.73
CA GLN A 76 27.45 3.79 6.93
C GLN A 76 28.07 4.48 5.72
N ILE A 77 27.40 4.46 4.56
CA ILE A 77 27.89 5.05 3.31
C ILE A 77 27.83 6.59 3.35
N ASP A 78 28.95 7.24 3.04
CA ASP A 78 29.04 8.70 2.93
C ASP A 78 28.31 9.24 1.70
N LEU A 79 27.12 9.78 1.91
CA LEU A 79 26.27 10.36 0.86
C LEU A 79 26.78 11.71 0.31
N SER A 80 27.78 12.35 0.94
CA SER A 80 28.36 13.61 0.44
C SER A 80 29.20 13.40 -0.83
N ASN A 81 29.66 12.16 -1.08
CA ASN A 81 30.32 11.80 -2.31
C ASN A 81 29.30 11.61 -3.45
N VAL A 82 29.43 12.46 -4.47
CA VAL A 82 28.54 12.52 -5.64
C VAL A 82 28.80 11.38 -6.63
N ASP A 83 29.99 10.78 -6.60
CA ASP A 83 30.32 9.62 -7.42
C ASP A 83 29.85 8.34 -6.70
N VAL A 84 28.72 7.80 -7.18
CA VAL A 84 28.08 6.60 -6.64
C VAL A 84 28.99 5.37 -6.71
N LYS A 85 29.81 5.24 -7.76
CA LYS A 85 30.71 4.08 -7.92
C LYS A 85 31.87 4.16 -6.94
N ALA A 86 32.49 5.34 -6.82
CA ALA A 86 33.56 5.58 -5.86
C ALA A 86 33.06 5.40 -4.42
N ARG A 87 31.84 5.85 -4.13
CA ARG A 87 31.18 5.71 -2.83
C ARG A 87 30.93 4.26 -2.44
N ILE A 88 30.46 3.41 -3.36
CA ILE A 88 30.25 1.97 -3.10
C ILE A 88 31.59 1.25 -2.93
N ALA A 89 32.58 1.59 -3.76
CA ALA A 89 33.90 0.95 -3.72
C ALA A 89 34.65 1.16 -2.39
N ALA A 90 34.36 2.24 -1.65
CA ALA A 90 34.97 2.51 -0.35
C ALA A 90 34.49 1.58 0.79
N TYR A 91 33.45 0.77 0.55
CA TYR A 91 32.82 -0.10 1.56
C TYR A 91 32.76 -1.58 1.12
N LEU A 92 33.47 -1.94 0.04
CA LEU A 92 33.69 -3.31 -0.43
C LEU A 92 35.11 -3.76 -0.11
#